data_AF-A0A8D0LC20-F1
#
_entry.id   AF-A0A8D0LC20-F1
#
_cell.length_a   1.000
_cell.length_b   1.000
_cell.length_c   1.000
_cell.angle_alpha   90.00
_cell.angle_beta   90.00
_cell.angle_gamma   90.00
#
_symmetry.space_group_name_H-M   'P 1'
#
loop_
_entity.id
_entity.type
_entity.pdbx_description
1 polymer ?
#
loop_
_entity_poly.entity_id
_entity_poly.type
_entity_poly.pdbx_seq_one_letter_code
_entity_poly.pdbx_strand_id
1 'polypeptide(L)'
;MPLPLSDVTQAYRSNPEKTEEAVHKIQSCLTRNQMQRTLPKQTLQLQQSIVTSSSEQMVNEMCLSVQKHIDMLSAFPGRETGAEILCAEDAIKDANLSISILPLLYEAGNIPHQNSKLQHKLECLTEEASQACSQEIQAIMQATLDTTQSLCPKILQKSDIREQLIDVLSKRILLQEGQSLNAILDQLLVDVFGKLNEIKLSATTAVANQIIDEALEDLDLAQSKLAGSLPKPTEELHLLQADTSDYDMLLKKCWSLLNVSETSLATEEVGVSLLLSLRR
;
A
#
# COMPACT_ATOMS: atom_id res chain seq x y z
N MET A 1 24.66 -0.89 18.00
CA MET A 1 25.31 -1.62 19.11
C MET A 1 26.59 -2.25 18.56
N PRO A 2 27.71 -2.22 19.31
CA PRO A 2 28.90 -2.99 18.94
C PRO A 2 28.63 -4.50 19.04
N LEU A 3 29.22 -5.29 18.14
CA LEU A 3 29.12 -6.75 18.16
C LEU A 3 29.92 -7.31 19.34
N PRO A 4 29.40 -8.27 20.13
CA PRO A 4 30.09 -8.84 21.29
C PRO A 4 31.16 -9.86 20.85
N LEU A 5 32.17 -9.39 20.13
CA LEU A 5 33.26 -10.20 19.56
C LEU A 5 34.05 -10.96 20.65
N SER A 6 34.17 -10.40 21.85
CA SER A 6 34.84 -11.07 22.97
C SER A 6 34.10 -12.33 23.42
N ASP A 7 32.78 -12.26 23.53
CA ASP A 7 31.96 -13.37 24.01
C ASP A 7 31.90 -14.48 22.96
N VAL A 8 31.79 -14.12 21.67
CA VAL A 8 31.81 -15.06 20.55
C VAL A 8 33.17 -15.77 20.46
N THR A 9 34.28 -15.05 20.57
CA THR A 9 35.62 -15.66 20.51
C THR A 9 35.91 -16.56 21.71
N GLN A 10 35.41 -16.23 22.90
CA GLN A 10 35.52 -17.08 24.09
C GLN A 10 34.66 -18.35 23.98
N ALA A 11 33.42 -18.23 23.49
CA ALA A 11 32.53 -19.37 23.26
C ALA A 11 33.11 -20.32 22.20
N TYR A 12 33.63 -19.77 21.10
CA TYR A 12 34.20 -20.54 20.00
C TYR A 12 35.42 -21.37 20.42
N ARG A 13 36.28 -20.83 21.31
CA ARG A 13 37.41 -21.57 21.88
C ARG A 13 36.98 -22.74 22.78
N SER A 14 35.81 -22.64 23.40
CA SER A 14 35.31 -23.64 24.34
C SER A 14 34.54 -24.76 23.64
N ASN A 15 33.67 -24.41 22.68
CA ASN A 15 32.86 -25.33 21.90
C ASN A 15 32.60 -24.75 20.49
N PRO A 16 33.43 -25.06 19.49
CA PRO A 16 33.33 -24.43 18.17
C PRO A 16 32.01 -24.76 17.45
N GLU A 17 31.62 -26.04 17.39
CA GLU A 17 30.39 -26.49 16.69
C GLU A 17 29.12 -25.86 17.25
N LYS A 18 28.94 -25.86 18.57
CA LYS A 18 27.75 -25.26 19.22
C LYS A 18 27.72 -23.74 19.05
N THR A 19 28.89 -23.10 19.01
CA THR A 19 28.98 -21.65 18.81
C THR A 19 28.60 -21.29 17.39
N GLU A 20 29.06 -22.05 16.40
CA GLU A 20 28.69 -21.86 14.99
C GLU A 20 27.17 -22.02 14.78
N GLU A 21 26.56 -23.07 15.34
CA GLU A 21 25.11 -23.28 15.28
C GLU A 21 24.33 -22.12 15.93
N ALA A 22 24.77 -21.64 17.09
CA ALA A 22 24.14 -20.52 17.78
C ALA A 22 24.26 -19.21 16.98
N VAL A 23 25.42 -18.93 16.37
CA VAL A 23 25.64 -17.77 15.51
C VAL A 23 24.73 -17.84 14.28
N HIS A 24 24.60 -19.00 13.64
CA HIS A 24 23.67 -19.21 12.52
C HIS A 24 22.21 -18.95 12.93
N LYS A 25 21.78 -19.39 14.13
CA LYS A 25 20.45 -19.09 14.66
C LYS A 25 20.25 -17.59 14.91
N ILE A 26 21.25 -16.91 15.48
CA ILE A 26 21.21 -15.46 15.71
C ILE A 26 21.12 -14.72 14.37
N GLN A 27 21.94 -15.07 13.37
CA GLN A 27 21.88 -14.48 12.03
C GLN A 27 20.52 -14.72 11.38
N SER A 28 19.99 -15.94 11.43
CA SER A 28 18.67 -16.26 10.86
C SER A 28 17.56 -15.42 11.51
N CYS A 29 17.58 -15.30 12.85
CA CYS A 29 16.67 -14.44 13.59
C CYS A 29 16.82 -12.96 13.23
N LEU A 30 18.05 -12.46 13.06
CA LEU A 30 18.31 -11.07 12.68
C LEU A 30 17.87 -10.77 11.25
N THR A 31 18.17 -11.64 10.29
CA THR A 31 17.71 -11.53 8.90
C THR A 31 16.19 -11.54 8.85
N ARG A 32 15.52 -12.48 9.54
CA ARG A 32 14.06 -12.51 9.66
C ARG A 32 13.51 -11.20 10.24
N ASN A 33 14.11 -10.68 11.31
CA ASN A 33 13.71 -9.41 11.93
C ASN A 33 13.93 -8.22 11.00
N GLN A 34 14.99 -8.23 10.18
CA GLN A 34 15.33 -7.18 9.23
C GLN A 34 14.40 -7.19 8.02
N MET A 35 13.99 -8.37 7.55
CA MET A 35 12.97 -8.50 6.48
C MET A 35 11.58 -8.07 6.97
N GLN A 36 11.24 -8.33 8.23
CA GLN A 36 9.98 -7.89 8.84
C GLN A 36 9.94 -6.38 9.16
N ARG A 37 11.12 -5.73 9.28
CA ARG A 37 11.23 -4.32 9.62
C ARG A 37 11.70 -3.51 8.42
N THR A 38 10.95 -2.46 8.11
CA THR A 38 11.41 -1.14 7.66
C THR A 38 11.33 -0.73 6.20
N LEU A 39 11.67 -1.52 5.17
CA LEU A 39 11.67 -0.92 3.82
C LEU A 39 10.27 -0.74 3.20
N PRO A 40 9.36 -1.75 3.20
CA PRO A 40 8.03 -1.56 2.61
C PRO A 40 7.22 -0.55 3.43
N LYS A 41 7.14 -0.70 4.75
CA LYS A 41 6.26 0.14 5.58
C LYS A 41 6.56 1.65 5.48
N GLN A 42 7.83 2.05 5.44
CA GLN A 42 8.18 3.47 5.33
C GLN A 42 7.87 4.02 3.94
N THR A 43 8.17 3.29 2.87
CA THR A 43 7.81 3.70 1.51
C THR A 43 6.29 3.78 1.32
N LEU A 44 5.55 2.80 1.86
CA LEU A 44 4.09 2.79 1.78
C LEU A 44 3.48 3.93 2.60
N GLN A 45 4.00 4.25 3.79
CA GLN A 45 3.56 5.41 4.57
C GLN A 45 3.86 6.74 3.87
N LEU A 46 5.04 6.87 3.25
CA LEU A 46 5.39 8.06 2.49
C LEU A 46 4.48 8.22 1.27
N GLN A 47 4.23 7.14 0.52
CA GLN A 47 3.30 7.14 -0.61
C GLN A 47 1.88 7.54 -0.16
N GLN A 48 1.39 6.99 0.95
CA GLN A 48 0.12 7.40 1.54
C GLN A 48 0.11 8.89 1.84
N SER A 49 1.13 9.40 2.54
CA SER A 49 1.19 10.82 2.93
C SER A 49 1.18 11.78 1.74
N ILE A 50 1.84 11.42 0.64
CA ILE A 50 1.89 12.24 -0.59
C ILE A 50 0.52 12.21 -1.29
N VAL A 51 -0.10 11.04 -1.41
CA VAL A 51 -1.41 10.89 -2.05
C VAL A 51 -2.49 11.63 -1.24
N THR A 52 -2.44 11.54 0.09
CA THR A 52 -3.38 12.27 0.96
C THR A 52 -3.19 13.78 0.85
N SER A 53 -1.96 14.28 0.88
CA SER A 53 -1.72 15.73 0.82
C SER A 53 -2.10 16.32 -0.54
N SER A 54 -1.85 15.59 -1.63
CA SER A 54 -2.27 16.02 -2.96
C SER A 54 -3.79 16.02 -3.11
N SER A 55 -4.48 15.01 -2.55
CA SER A 55 -5.94 14.94 -2.59
C SER A 55 -6.58 16.06 -1.77
N GLU A 56 -6.02 16.35 -0.60
CA GLU A 56 -6.42 17.47 0.25
C GLU A 56 -6.27 18.82 -0.46
N GLN A 57 -5.15 19.03 -1.16
CA GLN A 57 -4.96 20.27 -1.92
C GLN A 57 -6.04 20.46 -3.00
N MET A 58 -6.29 19.44 -3.83
CA MET A 58 -7.29 19.53 -4.91
C MET A 58 -8.70 19.81 -4.38
N VAL A 59 -9.12 19.10 -3.32
CA VAL A 59 -10.43 19.30 -2.71
C VAL A 59 -10.53 20.70 -2.10
N ASN A 60 -9.49 21.17 -1.41
CA ASN A 60 -9.48 22.50 -0.80
C ASN A 60 -9.58 23.62 -1.86
N GLU A 61 -8.86 23.49 -2.98
CA GLU A 61 -8.92 24.44 -4.09
C GLU A 61 -10.33 24.51 -4.69
N MET A 62 -10.97 23.36 -4.91
CA MET A 62 -12.34 23.30 -5.41
C MET A 62 -13.35 23.87 -4.40
N CYS A 63 -13.25 23.51 -3.11
CA CYS A 63 -14.06 24.08 -2.04
C CYS A 63 -13.97 25.61 -1.99
N LEU A 64 -12.75 26.18 -2.09
CA LEU A 64 -12.55 27.62 -2.15
C LEU A 64 -13.19 28.25 -3.40
N SER A 65 -13.15 27.54 -4.53
CA SER A 65 -13.79 27.99 -5.77
C SER A 65 -15.31 28.01 -5.65
N VAL A 66 -15.92 26.96 -5.11
CA VAL A 66 -17.36 26.90 -4.82
C VAL A 66 -17.78 27.98 -3.82
N GLN A 67 -17.01 28.17 -2.75
CA GLN A 67 -17.29 29.21 -1.75
C GLN A 67 -17.32 30.61 -2.37
N LYS A 68 -16.41 30.93 -3.30
CA LYS A 68 -16.44 32.21 -4.03
C LYS A 68 -17.75 32.38 -4.80
N HIS A 69 -18.29 31.32 -5.42
CA HIS A 69 -19.57 31.37 -6.13
C HIS A 69 -20.76 31.61 -5.20
N ILE A 70 -20.75 30.97 -4.02
CA ILE A 70 -21.73 31.20 -2.96
C ILE A 70 -21.70 32.68 -2.51
N ASP A 71 -20.51 33.22 -2.24
CA ASP A 71 -20.34 34.60 -1.78
C ASP A 71 -20.84 35.60 -2.84
N MET A 72 -20.56 35.35 -4.12
CA MET A 72 -21.05 36.17 -5.23
C MET A 72 -22.58 36.15 -5.33
N LEU A 73 -23.21 34.98 -5.29
CA LEU A 73 -24.67 34.87 -5.36
C LEU A 73 -25.36 35.50 -4.14
N SER A 74 -24.75 35.34 -2.96
CA SER A 74 -25.25 35.94 -1.72
C SER A 74 -25.24 37.48 -1.74
N ALA A 75 -24.38 38.08 -2.56
CA ALA A 75 -24.32 39.53 -2.76
C ALA A 75 -25.47 40.09 -3.62
N PHE A 76 -26.27 39.24 -4.28
CA PHE A 76 -27.43 39.63 -5.10
C PHE A 76 -28.76 39.17 -4.46
N PRO A 77 -29.27 39.88 -3.43
CA PRO A 77 -30.52 39.52 -2.77
C PRO A 77 -31.72 39.74 -3.70
N GLY A 78 -32.39 38.65 -4.12
CA GLY A 78 -33.61 38.73 -4.94
C GLY A 78 -33.93 37.52 -5.81
N ARG A 79 -33.05 36.51 -5.90
CA ARG A 79 -33.21 35.33 -6.75
C ARG A 79 -33.54 34.08 -5.89
N GLU A 80 -34.27 33.10 -6.45
CA GLU A 80 -34.62 31.82 -5.78
C GLU A 80 -33.42 30.85 -5.70
N THR A 81 -32.21 31.34 -5.42
CA THR A 81 -30.96 30.55 -5.44
C THR A 81 -30.61 29.89 -4.10
N GLY A 82 -31.47 30.06 -3.08
CA GLY A 82 -31.23 29.53 -1.74
C GLY A 82 -31.05 28.00 -1.70
N ALA A 83 -31.76 27.26 -2.56
CA ALA A 83 -31.62 25.80 -2.62
C ALA A 83 -30.26 25.36 -3.20
N GLU A 84 -29.72 26.11 -4.16
CA GLU A 84 -28.42 25.81 -4.79
C GLU A 84 -27.27 26.17 -3.87
N ILE A 85 -27.38 27.30 -3.15
CA ILE A 85 -26.42 27.70 -2.13
C ILE A 85 -26.34 26.63 -1.02
N LEU A 86 -27.49 26.20 -0.49
CA LEU A 86 -27.52 25.14 0.52
C LEU A 86 -26.90 23.83 0.01
N CYS A 87 -27.24 23.42 -1.21
CA CYS A 87 -26.65 22.24 -1.84
C CYS A 87 -25.12 22.34 -1.96
N ALA A 88 -24.59 23.52 -2.28
CA ALA A 88 -23.16 23.76 -2.41
C ALA A 88 -22.43 23.83 -1.06
N GLU A 89 -23.07 24.42 -0.04
CA GLU A 89 -22.55 24.39 1.34
C GLU A 89 -22.47 22.96 1.87
N ASP A 90 -23.47 22.13 1.58
CA ASP A 90 -23.47 20.72 1.97
C ASP A 90 -22.39 19.93 1.21
N ALA A 91 -22.21 20.15 -0.10
CA ALA A 91 -21.11 19.57 -0.86
C ALA A 91 -19.72 19.95 -0.30
N ILE A 92 -19.52 21.21 0.12
CA ILE A 92 -18.28 21.63 0.81
C ILE A 92 -18.09 20.89 2.14
N LYS A 93 -19.16 20.72 2.94
CA LYS A 93 -19.07 19.98 4.22
C LYS A 93 -18.70 18.52 3.98
N ASP A 94 -19.34 17.87 3.01
CA ASP A 94 -19.09 16.47 2.67
C ASP A 94 -17.68 16.27 2.11
N ALA A 95 -17.18 17.18 1.28
CA ALA A 95 -15.82 17.14 0.79
C ALA A 95 -14.76 17.32 1.89
N ASN A 96 -14.99 18.22 2.86
CA ASN A 96 -14.13 18.36 4.03
C ASN A 96 -14.16 17.11 4.92
N LEU A 97 -15.33 16.48 5.07
CA LEU A 97 -15.46 15.20 5.77
C LEU A 97 -14.65 14.12 5.06
N SER A 98 -14.74 14.02 3.74
CA SER A 98 -13.98 13.09 2.90
C SER A 98 -12.46 13.19 3.14
N ILE A 99 -11.91 14.40 3.26
CA ILE A 99 -10.50 14.60 3.65
C ILE A 99 -10.23 14.12 5.07
N SER A 100 -11.09 14.49 6.03
CA SER A 100 -10.87 14.18 7.45
C SER A 100 -10.87 12.69 7.76
N ILE A 101 -11.57 11.87 6.96
CA ILE A 101 -11.63 10.42 7.15
C ILE A 101 -10.45 9.66 6.53
N LEU A 102 -9.68 10.28 5.62
CA LEU A 102 -8.56 9.61 4.94
C LEU A 102 -7.53 9.01 5.93
N PRO A 103 -7.07 9.74 6.97
CA PRO A 103 -6.11 9.17 7.92
C PRO A 103 -6.66 7.93 8.64
N LEU A 104 -7.94 7.96 9.01
CA LEU A 104 -8.62 6.85 9.68
C LEU A 104 -8.78 5.65 8.75
N LEU A 105 -9.07 5.89 7.46
CA LEU A 105 -9.18 4.86 6.44
C LEU A 105 -7.83 4.16 6.22
N TYR A 106 -6.74 4.93 6.12
CA TYR A 106 -5.39 4.37 5.98
C TYR A 106 -4.92 3.63 7.23
N GLU A 107 -5.29 4.10 8.42
CA GLU A 107 -5.03 3.39 9.68
C GLU A 107 -5.78 2.06 9.73
N ALA A 108 -7.08 2.05 9.42
CA ALA A 108 -7.91 0.85 9.37
C ALA A 108 -7.37 -0.18 8.37
N GLY A 109 -6.96 0.27 7.18
CA GLY A 109 -6.34 -0.55 6.15
C GLY A 109 -4.99 -1.14 6.57
N ASN A 110 -4.29 -0.54 7.53
CA ASN A 110 -2.96 -0.97 7.97
C ASN A 110 -2.96 -1.77 9.29
N ILE A 111 -4.12 -2.05 9.88
CA ILE A 111 -4.20 -2.87 11.10
C ILE A 111 -3.52 -4.22 10.84
N PRO A 112 -2.51 -4.63 11.63
CA PRO A 112 -1.87 -5.94 11.49
C PRO A 112 -2.92 -7.02 11.78
N HIS A 113 -3.45 -7.64 10.73
CA HIS A 113 -4.38 -8.74 10.90
C HIS A 113 -3.65 -9.88 11.59
N GLN A 114 -4.34 -10.59 12.47
CA GLN A 114 -3.88 -11.81 13.11
C GLN A 114 -3.70 -12.89 12.05
N ASN A 115 -2.58 -12.78 11.34
CA ASN A 115 -2.17 -13.67 10.27
C ASN A 115 -1.78 -15.06 10.79
N SER A 116 -2.02 -15.34 12.07
CA SER A 116 -1.71 -16.59 12.75
C SER A 116 -2.31 -17.81 12.06
N LYS A 117 -3.53 -17.70 11.51
CA LYS A 117 -4.15 -18.81 10.76
C LYS A 117 -3.46 -19.08 9.43
N LEU A 118 -3.02 -18.03 8.72
CA LEU A 118 -2.31 -18.17 7.46
C LEU A 118 -0.88 -18.69 7.70
N GLN A 119 -0.21 -18.14 8.70
CA GLN A 119 1.10 -18.60 9.16
C GLN A 119 1.06 -20.09 9.51
N HIS A 120 0.11 -20.52 10.35
CA HIS A 120 -0.04 -21.93 10.70
C HIS A 120 -0.31 -22.81 9.47
N LYS A 121 -1.08 -22.33 8.48
CA LYS A 121 -1.29 -23.07 7.24
C LYS A 121 -0.01 -23.24 6.42
N LEU A 122 0.83 -22.20 6.37
CA LEU A 122 2.11 -22.24 5.67
C LEU A 122 3.11 -23.15 6.41
N GLU A 123 3.12 -23.10 7.74
CA GLU A 123 3.91 -24.01 8.58
C GLU A 123 3.52 -25.48 8.34
N CYS A 124 2.23 -25.82 8.36
CA CYS A 124 1.75 -27.17 8.03
C CYS A 124 2.12 -27.58 6.60
N LEU A 125 1.98 -26.69 5.61
CA LEU A 125 2.34 -26.98 4.22
C LEU A 125 3.84 -27.28 4.08
N THR A 126 4.69 -26.53 4.77
CA THR A 126 6.13 -26.80 4.79
C THR A 126 6.44 -28.12 5.47
N GLU A 127 5.74 -28.47 6.55
CA GLU A 127 5.89 -29.76 7.22
C GLU A 127 5.48 -30.92 6.31
N GLU A 128 4.34 -30.82 5.62
CA GLU A 128 3.87 -31.81 4.64
C GLU A 128 4.87 -31.94 3.46
N ALA A 129 5.38 -30.82 2.95
CA ALA A 129 6.40 -30.82 1.90
C ALA A 129 7.71 -31.46 2.38
N SER A 130 8.13 -31.17 3.62
CA SER A 130 9.29 -31.79 4.25
C SER A 130 9.15 -33.30 4.32
N GLN A 131 8.00 -33.78 4.81
CA GLN A 131 7.72 -35.19 4.91
C GLN A 131 7.73 -35.88 3.53
N ALA A 132 7.13 -35.25 2.51
CA ALA A 132 7.13 -35.77 1.14
C ALA A 132 8.56 -35.86 0.57
N CYS A 133 9.38 -34.82 0.78
CA CYS A 133 10.78 -34.82 0.37
C CYS A 133 11.57 -35.94 1.04
N SER A 134 11.42 -36.13 2.36
CA SER A 134 12.12 -37.21 3.07
C SER A 134 11.70 -38.60 2.56
N GLN A 135 10.44 -38.80 2.18
CA GLN A 135 9.97 -40.06 1.58
C GLN A 135 10.60 -40.31 0.20
N GLU A 136 10.62 -39.31 -0.68
CA GLU A 136 11.27 -39.41 -2.00
C GLU A 136 12.77 -39.69 -1.88
N ILE A 137 13.45 -39.01 -0.96
CA ILE A 137 14.87 -39.24 -0.68
C ILE A 137 15.09 -40.69 -0.22
N GLN A 138 14.26 -41.19 0.70
CA GLN A 138 14.35 -42.56 1.18
C GLN A 138 14.12 -43.58 0.05
N ALA A 139 13.17 -43.32 -0.85
CA ALA A 139 12.91 -44.16 -2.02
C ALA A 139 14.12 -44.20 -2.97
N ILE A 140 14.75 -43.05 -3.25
CA ILE A 140 15.96 -42.95 -4.08
C ILE A 140 17.13 -43.70 -3.44
N MET A 141 17.34 -43.54 -2.13
CA MET A 141 18.39 -44.27 -1.41
C MET A 141 18.19 -45.78 -1.55
N GLN A 142 16.96 -46.26 -1.33
CA GLN A 142 16.65 -47.68 -1.42
C GLN A 142 16.86 -48.21 -2.84
N ALA A 143 16.35 -47.51 -3.85
CA ALA A 143 16.54 -47.88 -5.25
C ALA A 143 18.03 -47.91 -5.65
N THR A 144 18.83 -46.97 -5.15
CA THR A 144 20.28 -46.91 -5.39
C THR A 144 21.01 -48.11 -4.75
N LEU A 145 20.64 -48.46 -3.52
CA LEU A 145 21.18 -49.63 -2.82
C LEU A 145 20.80 -50.93 -3.55
N ASP A 146 19.55 -51.08 -3.93
CA ASP A 146 19.03 -52.25 -4.65
C ASP A 146 19.74 -52.41 -6.00
N THR A 147 19.90 -51.30 -6.73
CA THR A 147 20.63 -51.27 -8.01
C THR A 147 22.08 -51.69 -7.80
N THR A 148 22.76 -51.13 -6.79
CA THR A 148 24.15 -51.48 -6.47
C THR A 148 24.30 -52.96 -6.10
N GLN A 149 23.32 -53.52 -5.38
CA GLN A 149 23.28 -54.93 -5.01
C GLN A 149 23.10 -55.85 -6.22
N SER A 150 22.26 -55.44 -7.17
CA SER A 150 22.03 -56.22 -8.40
C SER A 150 23.25 -56.24 -9.33
N LEU A 151 23.94 -55.10 -9.49
CA LEU A 151 25.05 -54.95 -10.43
C LEU A 151 26.38 -55.47 -9.85
N CYS A 152 26.62 -55.26 -8.56
CA CYS A 152 27.91 -55.50 -7.92
C CYS A 152 27.80 -56.26 -6.58
N PRO A 153 27.18 -57.45 -6.54
CA PRO A 153 26.89 -58.16 -5.28
C PRO A 153 28.14 -58.50 -4.46
N LYS A 154 29.28 -58.77 -5.13
CA LYS A 154 30.56 -59.08 -4.46
C LYS A 154 31.15 -57.90 -3.70
N ILE A 155 30.80 -56.67 -4.06
CA ILE A 155 31.26 -55.45 -3.38
C ILE A 155 30.46 -55.27 -2.09
N LEU A 156 29.14 -55.46 -2.14
CA LEU A 156 28.25 -55.35 -0.98
C LEU A 156 28.36 -56.52 0.01
N GLN A 157 28.95 -57.64 -0.40
CA GLN A 157 29.27 -58.77 0.50
C GLN A 157 30.54 -58.55 1.33
N LYS A 158 31.35 -57.53 1.03
CA LYS A 158 32.45 -57.14 1.93
C LYS A 158 31.85 -56.51 3.18
N SER A 159 32.33 -56.92 4.36
CA SER A 159 31.88 -56.38 5.64
C SER A 159 31.98 -54.86 5.66
N ASP A 160 31.02 -54.20 6.29
CA ASP A 160 30.88 -52.75 6.47
C ASP A 160 30.60 -51.89 5.22
N ILE A 161 30.74 -52.37 3.98
CA ILE A 161 30.54 -51.50 2.79
C ILE A 161 29.08 -51.03 2.67
N ARG A 162 28.12 -51.88 3.02
CA ARG A 162 26.69 -51.53 3.00
C ARG A 162 26.36 -50.44 4.02
N GLU A 163 26.85 -50.59 5.25
CA GLU A 163 26.65 -49.62 6.32
C GLU A 163 27.38 -48.30 6.03
N GLN A 164 28.58 -48.35 5.45
CA GLN A 164 29.29 -47.17 4.98
C GLN A 164 28.52 -46.44 3.87
N LEU A 165 27.89 -47.16 2.94
CA LEU A 165 27.07 -46.54 1.89
C LEU A 165 25.85 -45.83 2.49
N ILE A 166 25.16 -46.47 3.44
CA ILE A 166 24.01 -45.90 4.14
C ILE A 166 24.43 -44.66 4.94
N ASP A 167 25.57 -44.70 5.62
CA ASP A 167 26.12 -43.57 6.39
C ASP A 167 26.50 -42.39 5.47
N VAL A 168 27.16 -42.66 4.34
CA VAL A 168 27.52 -41.62 3.34
C VAL A 168 26.26 -40.97 2.75
N LEU A 169 25.25 -41.77 2.39
CA LEU A 169 24.00 -41.27 1.84
C LEU A 169 23.24 -40.44 2.90
N SER A 170 23.10 -40.95 4.12
CA SER A 170 22.43 -40.25 5.23
C SER A 170 23.10 -38.91 5.56
N LYS A 171 24.44 -38.87 5.60
CA LYS A 171 25.20 -37.63 5.81
C LYS A 171 25.00 -36.60 4.71
N ARG A 172 24.93 -37.03 3.44
CA ARG A 172 24.63 -36.12 2.32
C ARG A 172 23.22 -35.55 2.38
N ILE A 173 22.26 -36.33 2.86
CA ILE A 173 20.85 -35.94 2.97
C ILE A 173 20.66 -34.94 4.13
N LEU A 174 21.23 -35.23 5.30
CA LEU A 174 21.18 -34.34 6.47
C LEU A 174 21.79 -32.95 6.17
N LEU A 175 22.84 -32.90 5.35
CA LEU A 175 23.44 -31.64 4.89
C LEU A 175 22.51 -30.83 3.96
N GLN A 176 21.58 -31.47 3.25
CA GLN A 176 20.66 -30.83 2.29
C GLN A 176 19.30 -30.47 2.91
N GLU A 177 18.75 -31.31 3.80
CA GLU A 177 17.45 -31.07 4.46
C GLU A 177 17.53 -29.95 5.51
N GLY A 178 18.63 -29.87 6.25
CA GLY A 178 18.82 -28.84 7.30
C GLY A 178 18.97 -27.40 6.79
N GLN A 179 19.23 -27.21 5.49
CA GLN A 179 19.51 -25.89 4.91
C GLN A 179 18.40 -25.35 3.99
N SER A 180 17.39 -26.13 3.59
CA SER A 180 16.48 -25.72 2.49
C SER A 180 15.05 -25.35 2.93
N LEU A 181 14.36 -26.15 3.75
CA LEU A 181 12.91 -26.00 3.91
C LEU A 181 12.48 -24.89 4.88
N ASN A 182 13.20 -24.70 5.99
CA ASN A 182 12.92 -23.59 6.91
C ASN A 182 13.21 -22.23 6.25
N ALA A 183 14.26 -22.15 5.43
CA ALA A 183 14.55 -20.96 4.64
C ALA A 183 13.47 -20.70 3.58
N ILE A 184 12.94 -21.76 2.95
CA ILE A 184 11.79 -21.66 2.04
C ILE A 184 10.55 -21.16 2.78
N LEU A 185 10.26 -21.66 3.98
CA LEU A 185 9.14 -21.18 4.79
C LEU A 185 9.30 -19.71 5.18
N ASP A 186 10.48 -19.31 5.66
CA ASP A 186 10.78 -17.91 5.99
C ASP A 186 10.57 -17.01 4.77
N GLN A 187 11.05 -17.43 3.59
CA GLN A 187 10.85 -16.71 2.33
C GLN A 187 9.37 -16.65 1.94
N LEU A 188 8.65 -17.76 2.04
CA LEU A 188 7.23 -17.85 1.71
C LEU A 188 6.38 -16.97 2.62
N LEU A 189 6.71 -16.91 3.92
CA LEU A 189 6.06 -16.01 4.87
C LEU A 189 6.31 -14.55 4.47
N VAL A 190 7.55 -14.19 4.13
CA VAL A 190 7.87 -12.83 3.66
C VAL A 190 7.10 -12.49 2.40
N ASP A 191 7.05 -13.38 1.41
CA ASP A 191 6.42 -13.13 0.12
C ASP A 191 4.90 -13.05 0.24
N VAL A 192 4.27 -13.98 0.93
CA VAL A 192 2.81 -14.01 1.11
C VAL A 192 2.34 -12.83 1.95
N PHE A 193 3.02 -12.52 3.06
CA PHE A 193 2.65 -11.35 3.87
C PHE A 193 2.99 -10.04 3.20
N GLY A 194 4.09 -9.99 2.45
CA GLY A 194 4.44 -8.86 1.58
C GLY A 194 3.31 -8.58 0.59
N LYS A 195 2.87 -9.61 -0.14
CA LYS A 195 1.80 -9.47 -1.13
C LYS A 195 0.46 -9.11 -0.51
N LEU A 196 0.13 -9.68 0.65
CA LEU A 196 -1.07 -9.33 1.39
C LEU A 196 -1.06 -7.85 1.81
N ASN A 197 0.08 -7.33 2.28
CA ASN A 197 0.22 -5.93 2.63
C ASN A 197 0.11 -5.01 1.41
N GLU A 198 0.67 -5.41 0.27
CA GLU A 198 0.53 -4.68 -1.01
C GLU A 198 -0.94 -4.61 -1.45
N ILE A 199 -1.67 -5.73 -1.39
CA ILE A 199 -3.10 -5.79 -1.72
C ILE A 199 -3.92 -4.91 -0.77
N LYS A 200 -3.65 -4.98 0.54
CA LYS A 200 -4.32 -4.14 1.54
C LYS A 200 -4.12 -2.66 1.25
N LEU A 201 -2.88 -2.26 0.95
CA LEU A 201 -2.60 -0.88 0.61
C LEU A 201 -3.33 -0.47 -0.68
N SER A 202 -3.23 -1.29 -1.72
CA SER A 202 -3.88 -1.04 -3.01
C SER A 202 -5.40 -0.86 -2.85
N ALA A 203 -6.05 -1.76 -2.11
CA ALA A 203 -7.48 -1.67 -1.83
C ALA A 203 -7.84 -0.40 -1.03
N THR A 204 -7.06 -0.08 0.01
CA THR A 204 -7.30 1.12 0.83
C THR A 204 -7.13 2.40 0.03
N THR A 205 -6.09 2.48 -0.80
CA THR A 205 -5.85 3.61 -1.71
C THR A 205 -6.92 3.72 -2.78
N ALA A 206 -7.43 2.61 -3.31
CA ALA A 206 -8.52 2.64 -4.29
C ALA A 206 -9.81 3.21 -3.68
N VAL A 207 -10.17 2.79 -2.46
CA VAL A 207 -11.33 3.34 -1.74
C VAL A 207 -11.12 4.82 -1.42
N ALA A 208 -9.93 5.21 -0.95
CA ALA A 208 -9.58 6.60 -0.67
C ALA A 208 -9.73 7.47 -1.91
N ASN A 209 -9.18 7.03 -3.06
CA ASN A 209 -9.30 7.76 -4.31
C ASN A 209 -10.76 7.89 -4.75
N GLN A 210 -11.56 6.82 -4.68
CA GLN A 210 -12.97 6.88 -5.06
C GLN A 210 -13.77 7.88 -4.22
N ILE A 211 -13.51 7.95 -2.91
CA ILE A 211 -14.16 8.93 -2.02
C ILE A 211 -13.82 10.38 -2.44
N ILE A 212 -12.56 10.61 -2.84
CA ILE A 212 -12.11 11.92 -3.28
C ILE A 212 -12.67 12.27 -4.65
N ASP A 213 -12.69 11.33 -5.59
CA ASP A 213 -13.25 11.53 -6.91
C ASP A 213 -14.74 11.89 -6.83
N GLU A 214 -15.51 11.18 -5.98
CA GLU A 214 -16.93 11.50 -5.74
C GLU A 214 -17.10 12.90 -5.12
N ALA A 215 -16.29 13.25 -4.12
CA ALA A 215 -16.34 14.58 -3.50
C ALA A 215 -16.02 15.70 -4.49
N LEU A 216 -15.07 15.47 -5.40
CA LEU A 216 -14.73 16.44 -6.46
C LEU A 216 -15.86 16.56 -7.49
N GLU A 217 -16.52 15.45 -7.86
CA GLU A 217 -17.67 15.45 -8.78
C GLU A 217 -18.87 16.20 -8.18
N ASP A 218 -19.18 15.98 -6.89
CA ASP A 218 -20.24 16.71 -6.19
C ASP A 218 -19.96 18.22 -6.10
N LEU A 219 -18.71 18.60 -5.86
CA LEU A 219 -18.29 20.01 -5.86
C LEU A 219 -18.39 20.65 -7.25
N ASP A 220 -17.99 19.93 -8.31
CA ASP A 220 -18.09 20.40 -9.71
C ASP A 220 -19.56 20.57 -10.13
N LEU A 221 -20.41 19.62 -9.75
CA LEU A 221 -21.86 19.71 -9.98
C LEU A 221 -22.47 20.88 -9.23
N ALA A 222 -22.08 21.09 -7.96
CA ALA A 222 -22.52 22.23 -7.17
C ALA A 222 -22.08 23.56 -7.81
N GLN A 223 -20.82 23.65 -8.24
CA GLN A 223 -20.29 24.82 -8.94
C GLN A 223 -21.06 25.12 -10.23
N SER A 224 -21.30 24.10 -11.06
CA SER A 224 -22.04 24.23 -12.32
C SER A 224 -23.47 24.75 -12.10
N LYS A 225 -24.15 24.29 -11.05
CA LYS A 225 -25.47 24.81 -10.66
C LYS A 225 -25.40 26.28 -10.23
N LEU A 226 -24.44 26.64 -9.38
CA LEU A 226 -24.25 28.04 -8.95
C LEU A 226 -23.92 28.96 -10.13
N ALA A 227 -23.06 28.52 -11.05
CA ALA A 227 -22.72 29.27 -12.24
C ALA A 227 -23.91 29.48 -13.18
N GLY A 228 -24.79 28.46 -13.31
CA GLY A 228 -26.04 28.57 -14.07
C GLY A 228 -27.02 29.61 -13.51
N SER A 229 -26.94 29.87 -12.20
CA SER A 229 -27.78 30.83 -11.48
C SER A 229 -27.22 32.25 -11.41
N LEU A 230 -25.99 32.45 -11.90
CA LEU A 230 -25.35 33.76 -11.96
C LEU A 230 -26.00 34.64 -13.04
N PRO A 231 -26.15 35.97 -12.82
CA PRO A 231 -26.78 36.84 -13.81
C PRO A 231 -25.94 36.90 -15.09
N LYS A 232 -26.56 36.58 -16.24
CA LYS A 232 -25.93 36.74 -17.55
C LYS A 232 -25.87 38.23 -17.92
N PRO A 233 -24.73 38.75 -18.41
CA PRO A 233 -24.56 40.18 -18.73
C PRO A 233 -25.54 40.76 -19.77
N THR A 234 -26.27 39.91 -20.51
CA THR A 234 -27.00 40.31 -21.72
C THR A 234 -28.51 40.37 -21.57
N GLU A 235 -29.12 39.71 -20.57
CA GLU A 235 -30.60 39.61 -20.49
C GLU A 235 -31.26 40.62 -19.53
N GLU A 236 -30.53 41.21 -18.58
CA GLU A 236 -31.14 42.11 -17.56
C GLU A 236 -30.91 43.62 -17.82
N LEU A 237 -30.30 44.00 -18.95
CA LEU A 237 -30.13 45.42 -19.32
C LEU A 237 -31.44 46.12 -19.76
N HIS A 238 -32.55 45.38 -19.92
CA HIS A 238 -33.79 45.94 -20.48
C HIS A 238 -34.94 46.17 -19.48
N LEU A 239 -34.84 45.75 -18.20
CA LEU A 239 -35.99 45.79 -17.28
C LEU A 239 -35.85 46.67 -16.02
N LEU A 240 -34.68 47.25 -15.73
CA LEU A 240 -34.53 48.13 -14.56
C LEU A 240 -33.77 49.42 -14.91
N GLN A 241 -34.47 50.34 -15.57
CA GLN A 241 -34.14 51.76 -15.51
C GLN A 241 -34.63 52.33 -14.16
N ALA A 242 -33.88 52.07 -13.09
CA ALA A 242 -33.87 52.87 -11.87
C ALA A 242 -32.67 52.44 -11.00
N ASP A 243 -31.71 53.36 -10.79
CA ASP A 243 -30.63 53.31 -9.79
C ASP A 243 -29.65 52.10 -9.81
N THR A 244 -29.17 51.67 -10.99
CA THR A 244 -28.33 50.47 -11.18
C THR A 244 -26.81 50.69 -11.31
N SER A 245 -26.25 51.78 -10.75
CA SER A 245 -24.78 52.00 -10.83
C SER A 245 -23.98 51.02 -9.97
N ASP A 246 -24.42 50.74 -8.74
CA ASP A 246 -23.71 49.83 -7.83
C ASP A 246 -23.90 48.37 -8.23
N TYR A 247 -25.09 48.00 -8.71
CA TYR A 247 -25.38 46.66 -9.21
C TYR A 247 -24.52 46.28 -10.44
N ASP A 248 -24.39 47.19 -11.42
CA ASP A 248 -23.56 46.96 -12.61
C ASP A 248 -22.05 46.89 -12.27
N MET A 249 -21.59 47.70 -11.31
CA MET A 249 -20.21 47.64 -10.81
C MET A 249 -19.92 46.34 -10.06
N LEU A 250 -20.85 45.86 -9.23
CA LEU A 250 -20.75 44.56 -8.55
C LEU A 250 -20.76 43.41 -9.56
N LEU A 251 -21.62 43.45 -10.58
CA LEU A 251 -21.67 42.44 -11.64
C LEU A 251 -20.35 42.34 -12.40
N LYS A 252 -19.80 43.49 -12.84
CA LYS A 252 -18.50 43.57 -13.53
C LYS A 252 -17.36 43.06 -12.64
N LYS A 253 -17.39 43.36 -11.34
CA LYS A 253 -16.40 42.89 -10.38
C LYS A 253 -16.50 41.37 -10.19
N CYS A 254 -17.70 40.81 -10.03
CA CYS A 254 -17.91 39.36 -9.95
C CYS A 254 -17.41 38.63 -11.19
N TRP A 255 -17.80 39.07 -12.39
CA TRP A 255 -17.35 38.48 -13.65
C TRP A 255 -15.83 38.60 -13.86
N SER A 256 -15.20 39.68 -13.39
CA SER A 256 -13.74 39.81 -13.42
C SER A 256 -13.03 38.81 -12.50
N LEU A 257 -13.64 38.43 -11.36
CA LEU A 257 -13.08 37.45 -10.42
C LEU A 257 -13.24 36.00 -10.90
N LEU A 258 -14.32 35.70 -11.63
CA LEU A 258 -14.55 34.42 -12.31
C LEU A 258 -13.51 34.18 -13.41
N ASN A 259 -13.34 35.15 -14.31
CA ASN A 259 -12.41 35.02 -15.44
C ASN A 259 -10.94 34.84 -14.99
N VAL A 260 -10.54 35.43 -13.86
CA VAL A 260 -9.19 35.24 -13.30
C VAL A 260 -9.03 33.83 -12.71
N SER A 261 -10.08 33.29 -12.10
CA SER A 261 -10.06 31.95 -11.49
C SER A 261 -10.02 30.84 -12.55
N GLU A 262 -10.79 30.96 -13.63
CA GLU A 262 -10.77 30.01 -14.77
C GLU A 262 -9.40 29.97 -15.47
N THR A 263 -8.73 31.12 -15.62
CA THR A 263 -7.38 31.18 -16.19
C THR A 263 -6.29 30.60 -15.29
N SER A 264 -6.50 30.62 -13.96
CA SER A 264 -5.60 30.00 -12.97
C SER A 264 -5.71 28.47 -12.98
N LEU A 265 -6.95 27.97 -13.02
CA LEU A 265 -7.27 26.54 -13.11
C LEU A 265 -6.72 25.90 -14.40
N ALA A 266 -6.79 26.59 -15.54
CA ALA A 266 -6.24 26.10 -16.82
C ALA A 266 -4.71 26.01 -16.83
N THR A 267 -4.01 26.85 -16.06
CA THR A 267 -2.54 26.75 -15.90
C THR A 267 -2.11 25.67 -14.91
N GLU A 268 -2.96 25.34 -13.93
CA GLU A 268 -2.71 24.27 -12.95
C GLU A 268 -3.09 22.88 -13.46
N GLU A 269 -4.07 22.76 -14.38
CA GLU A 269 -4.40 21.51 -15.10
C GLU A 269 -3.19 20.88 -15.80
N VAL A 270 -2.26 21.70 -16.29
CA VAL A 270 -1.00 21.25 -16.90
C VAL A 270 -0.04 20.64 -15.87
N GLY A 271 -0.05 21.16 -14.63
CA GLY A 271 0.71 20.60 -13.50
C GLY A 271 0.08 19.31 -12.94
N VAL A 272 -1.25 19.28 -12.85
CA VAL A 272 -2.03 18.12 -12.36
C VAL A 272 -1.98 16.95 -13.35
N SER A 273 -1.98 17.19 -14.66
CA SER A 273 -1.75 16.15 -15.69
C SER A 273 -0.35 15.50 -15.58
N LEU A 274 0.66 16.27 -15.14
CA LEU A 274 2.00 15.75 -14.89
C LEU A 274 2.03 14.87 -13.63
N LEU A 275 1.28 15.23 -12.59
CA LEU A 275 1.16 14.45 -11.35
C LEU A 275 0.30 13.18 -11.52
N LEU A 276 -0.76 13.23 -12.34
CA LEU A 276 -1.54 12.05 -12.72
C LEU A 276 -0.75 11.05 -13.58
N SER A 277 0.20 11.53 -14.40
CA SER A 277 1.13 10.66 -15.14
C SER A 277 2.15 9.95 -14.25
N LEU A 278 2.41 10.46 -13.05
CA LEU A 278 3.19 9.80 -11.99
C LEU A 278 2.36 8.84 -11.13
N ARG A 279 1.02 8.84 -11.29
CA ARG A 279 0.05 8.03 -10.53
C ARG A 279 -0.32 6.70 -11.22
N ARG A 280 0.20 6.44 -12.44
CA ARG A 280 0.04 5.19 -13.21
C ARG A 280 1.26 4.27 -13.12
#